data_AF-A0A0F0CS82-F1
#
_entry.id   AF-A0A0F0CS82-F1
#
_cell.length_a   1.000
_cell.length_b   1.000
_cell.length_c   1.000
_cell.angle_alpha   90.00
_cell.angle_beta   90.00
_cell.angle_gamma   90.00
#
_symmetry.space_group_name_H-M   'P 1'
#
loop_
_entity.id
_entity.type
_entity.pdbx_description
1 polymer ?
#
loop_
_entity_poly.entity_id
_entity_poly.type
_entity_poly.pdbx_seq_one_letter_code
_entity_poly.pdbx_strand_id
1 'polypeptide(L)'
;MNIKNMDLLFYEEGASSGSAPAPSQDKDILIKRVIFDENTEINDGEKLPVHDSIKLIRYRTIKKNSGLGWWSAIVLLEDHKRREICFYRWKKRNKEWKRDKKLHIRSKQEWNSLKEAVEPFLNELG
;
A
#
# COMPACT_ATOMS: atom_id res chain seq x y z
N MET A 1 22.60 -30.23 -50.16
CA MET A 1 24.03 -30.20 -50.55
C MET A 1 24.66 -29.03 -49.79
N ASN A 2 25.36 -29.32 -48.69
CA ASN A 2 26.82 -29.15 -48.51
C ASN A 2 27.30 -27.69 -48.72
N ILE A 3 28.15 -27.05 -47.91
CA ILE A 3 28.88 -27.36 -46.67
C ILE A 3 29.71 -26.07 -46.37
N LYS A 4 29.91 -25.73 -45.08
CA LYS A 4 31.08 -25.01 -44.47
C LYS A 4 31.32 -23.52 -44.83
N ASN A 5 31.41 -22.64 -43.82
CA ASN A 5 32.62 -22.24 -43.03
C ASN A 5 33.68 -21.58 -43.93
N MET A 6 34.42 -20.53 -43.59
CA MET A 6 34.75 -19.82 -42.35
C MET A 6 35.62 -18.63 -42.79
N ASP A 7 35.62 -17.54 -42.03
CA ASP A 7 36.78 -16.66 -41.77
C ASP A 7 36.35 -15.76 -40.60
N LEU A 8 36.57 -16.13 -39.34
CA LEU A 8 37.76 -15.85 -38.53
C LEU A 8 38.43 -14.49 -38.81
N LEU A 9 38.05 -13.47 -38.03
CA LEU A 9 39.00 -12.50 -37.53
C LEU A 9 38.76 -12.26 -36.02
N PHE A 10 39.88 -12.30 -35.32
CA PHE A 10 40.07 -12.32 -33.88
C PHE A 10 39.81 -10.95 -33.25
N TYR A 11 39.33 -10.92 -32.01
CA TYR A 11 39.68 -9.85 -31.07
C TYR A 11 39.95 -10.44 -29.69
N GLU A 12 41.07 -10.03 -29.12
CA GLU A 12 41.77 -10.63 -27.98
C GLU A 12 41.08 -10.41 -26.63
N GLU A 13 41.35 -11.34 -25.71
CA GLU A 13 40.97 -11.29 -24.31
C GLU A 13 41.78 -10.21 -23.56
N GLY A 14 41.09 -9.24 -22.97
CA GLY A 14 41.60 -8.39 -21.91
C GLY A 14 40.95 -8.78 -20.58
N ALA A 15 41.64 -9.59 -19.78
CA ALA A 15 41.26 -9.87 -18.40
C ALA A 15 41.51 -8.61 -17.54
N SER A 16 40.43 -7.95 -17.13
CA SER A 16 40.43 -6.96 -16.05
C SER A 16 39.32 -7.33 -15.06
N SER A 17 39.72 -7.53 -13.81
CA SER A 17 38.87 -7.89 -12.68
C SER A 17 37.84 -6.78 -12.41
N GLY A 18 36.68 -6.88 -13.05
CA GLY A 18 35.49 -6.09 -12.76
C GLY A 18 34.46 -6.98 -12.07
N SER A 19 34.20 -6.71 -10.79
CA SER A 19 33.08 -7.28 -10.03
C SER A 19 31.77 -7.19 -10.83
N ALA A 20 31.01 -8.28 -10.89
CA ALA A 20 29.65 -8.28 -11.43
C ALA A 20 28.85 -7.09 -10.88
N PRO A 21 28.09 -6.35 -11.70
CA PRO A 21 27.24 -5.29 -11.18
C PRO A 21 26.25 -5.93 -10.20
N ALA A 22 26.24 -5.42 -8.97
CA ALA A 22 25.23 -5.79 -7.98
C ALA A 22 23.84 -5.70 -8.62
N PRO A 23 22.88 -6.59 -8.31
CA PRO A 23 21.51 -6.44 -8.78
C PRO A 23 21.05 -5.01 -8.47
N SER A 24 20.78 -4.27 -9.54
CA SER A 24 20.46 -2.85 -9.52
C SER A 24 19.39 -2.57 -8.46
N GLN A 25 19.73 -1.67 -7.53
CA GLN A 25 18.82 -1.06 -6.55
C GLN A 25 17.60 -0.37 -7.22
N ASP A 26 17.59 -0.28 -8.55
CA ASP A 26 16.54 0.29 -9.39
C ASP A 26 15.20 -0.45 -9.35
N LYS A 27 15.16 -1.74 -9.00
CA LYS A 27 13.87 -2.45 -8.87
C LYS A 27 13.08 -2.03 -7.63
N ASP A 28 13.76 -1.59 -6.58
CA ASP A 28 13.12 -1.06 -5.37
C ASP A 28 12.61 0.38 -5.57
N ILE A 29 13.15 1.10 -6.56
CA ILE A 29 12.75 2.46 -6.90
C ILE A 29 11.45 2.49 -7.73
N LEU A 30 11.15 1.43 -8.48
CA LEU A 30 9.98 1.37 -9.38
C LEU A 30 8.64 0.99 -8.70
N ILE A 31 8.63 0.68 -7.40
CA ILE A 31 7.41 0.28 -6.65
C ILE A 31 7.06 1.31 -5.57
N LYS A 32 7.38 2.59 -5.74
CA LYS A 32 6.55 3.65 -5.13
C LYS A 32 5.33 3.86 -6.02
N ARG A 33 4.45 2.86 -6.10
CA ARG A 33 3.08 3.11 -6.59
C ARG A 33 2.53 4.23 -5.72
N VAL A 34 2.25 5.38 -6.33
CA VAL A 34 1.58 6.48 -5.61
C VAL A 34 0.23 5.93 -5.17
N ILE A 35 0.06 5.75 -3.86
CA ILE A 35 -1.19 5.26 -3.31
C ILE A 35 -2.08 6.49 -3.13
N PHE A 36 -3.11 6.56 -3.94
CA PHE A 36 -4.10 7.62 -3.89
C PHE A 36 -5.25 7.24 -2.95
N ASP A 37 -5.87 8.27 -2.38
CA ASP A 37 -7.17 8.11 -1.73
C ASP A 37 -8.21 7.78 -2.81
N GLU A 38 -8.93 6.68 -2.65
CA GLU A 38 -10.04 6.32 -3.53
C GLU A 38 -11.27 7.20 -3.32
N ASN A 39 -11.29 8.02 -2.27
CA ASN A 39 -12.26 9.09 -2.15
C ASN A 39 -11.78 10.33 -2.92
N THR A 40 -12.34 10.55 -4.10
CA THR A 40 -11.99 11.66 -5.00
C THR A 40 -12.34 13.04 -4.47
N GLU A 41 -13.15 13.13 -3.41
CA GLU A 41 -13.51 14.39 -2.76
C GLU A 41 -12.40 14.88 -1.81
N ILE A 42 -11.45 14.02 -1.43
CA ILE A 42 -10.31 14.37 -0.58
C ILE A 42 -9.11 14.69 -1.45
N ASN A 43 -8.73 15.96 -1.53
CA ASN A 43 -7.66 16.45 -2.41
C ASN A 43 -6.64 17.36 -1.69
N ASP A 44 -6.53 17.25 -0.37
CA ASP A 44 -5.62 18.08 0.45
C ASP A 44 -4.14 17.65 0.40
N GLY A 45 -3.81 16.56 -0.30
CA GLY A 45 -2.45 16.07 -0.48
C GLY A 45 -1.81 15.47 0.78
N GLU A 46 -2.54 15.37 1.89
CA GLU A 46 -2.01 14.80 3.13
C GLU A 46 -2.01 13.27 3.06
N LYS A 47 -0.88 12.65 3.40
CA LYS A 47 -0.74 11.19 3.39
C LYS A 47 -1.52 10.56 4.54
N LEU A 48 -2.03 9.36 4.30
CA LEU A 48 -2.69 8.55 5.33
C LEU A 48 -1.71 8.29 6.51
N PRO A 49 -2.11 8.55 7.77
CA PRO A 49 -1.21 8.50 8.92
C PRO A 49 -1.05 7.06 9.45
N VAL A 50 -0.47 6.21 8.61
CA VAL A 50 -0.04 4.84 8.94
C VAL A 50 1.48 4.81 9.10
N HIS A 51 1.98 3.85 9.88
CA HIS A 51 3.42 3.69 10.09
C HIS A 51 4.09 3.16 8.80
N ASP A 52 5.29 3.62 8.48
CA ASP A 52 6.01 3.28 7.24
C ASP A 52 6.35 1.78 7.11
N SER A 53 6.40 1.05 8.24
CA SER A 53 6.59 -0.41 8.22
C SER A 53 5.39 -1.18 7.64
N ILE A 54 4.24 -0.53 7.50
CA ILE A 54 3.02 -1.12 6.96
C ILE A 54 3.02 -0.91 5.45
N LYS A 55 2.90 -2.01 4.71
CA LYS A 55 2.71 -1.94 3.27
C LYS A 55 1.25 -1.60 2.97
N LEU A 56 1.00 -0.32 2.75
CA LEU A 56 -0.29 0.16 2.28
C LEU A 56 -0.52 -0.36 0.85
N ILE A 57 -1.71 -0.89 0.56
CA ILE A 57 -2.07 -1.37 -0.77
C ILE A 57 -3.01 -0.38 -1.44
N ARG A 58 -4.12 -0.06 -0.76
CA ARG A 58 -5.21 0.82 -1.20
C ARG A 58 -5.95 1.38 0.01
N TYR A 59 -6.56 2.55 -0.11
CA TYR A 59 -7.44 3.06 0.95
C TYR A 59 -8.52 3.98 0.40
N ARG A 60 -9.57 4.16 1.19
CA ARG A 60 -10.63 5.13 0.96
C ARG A 60 -10.92 5.86 2.25
N THR A 61 -10.76 7.18 2.26
CA THR A 61 -11.24 8.02 3.37
C THR A 61 -12.77 7.98 3.41
N ILE A 62 -13.32 7.64 4.58
CA ILE A 62 -14.77 7.72 4.83
C ILE A 62 -15.15 9.15 5.18
N LYS A 63 -14.38 9.77 6.08
CA LYS A 63 -14.61 11.14 6.53
C LYS A 63 -13.31 11.74 7.02
N LYS A 64 -13.06 12.99 6.66
CA LYS A 64 -11.96 13.78 7.21
C LYS A 64 -12.50 15.16 7.56
N ASN A 65 -12.20 15.60 8.77
CA ASN A 65 -12.46 16.95 9.22
C ASN A 65 -11.19 17.46 9.88
N SER A 66 -10.36 18.13 9.09
CA SER A 66 -9.09 18.69 9.55
C SER A 66 -9.27 19.78 10.60
N GLY A 67 -10.37 20.55 10.54
CA GLY A 67 -10.69 21.59 11.52
C GLY A 67 -11.07 21.02 12.90
N LEU A 68 -11.87 19.94 12.93
CA LEU A 68 -12.24 19.24 14.15
C LEU A 68 -11.23 18.17 14.58
N GLY A 69 -10.20 17.92 13.76
CA GLY A 69 -9.13 16.98 14.05
C GLY A 69 -9.56 15.52 14.05
N TRP A 70 -10.43 15.11 13.12
CA TRP A 70 -10.85 13.71 12.95
C TRP A 70 -10.63 13.20 11.53
N TRP A 71 -10.19 11.96 11.38
CA TRP A 71 -10.06 11.28 10.09
C TRP A 71 -10.42 9.80 10.26
N SER A 72 -11.24 9.25 9.38
CA SER A 72 -11.48 7.81 9.28
C SER A 72 -11.33 7.29 7.85
N ALA A 73 -10.86 6.06 7.71
CA ALA A 73 -10.65 5.42 6.41
C ALA A 73 -10.80 3.89 6.50
N ILE A 74 -11.17 3.26 5.40
CA ILE A 74 -10.96 1.83 5.16
C ILE A 74 -9.64 1.65 4.43
N VAL A 75 -8.83 0.72 4.91
CA VAL A 75 -7.46 0.54 4.47
C VAL A 75 -7.22 -0.94 4.16
N LEU A 76 -6.85 -1.25 2.92
CA LEU A 76 -6.29 -2.55 2.57
C LEU A 76 -4.77 -2.46 2.69
N LEU A 77 -4.19 -3.30 3.55
CA LEU A 77 -2.78 -3.27 3.85
C LEU A 77 -2.20 -4.67 4.02
N GLU A 78 -0.88 -4.75 4.04
CA GLU A 78 -0.11 -5.92 4.43
C GLU A 78 0.78 -5.57 5.63
N ASP A 79 0.63 -6.33 6.71
CA ASP A 79 1.39 -6.18 7.95
C ASP A 79 1.90 -7.56 8.39
N HIS A 80 3.20 -7.69 8.66
CA HIS A 80 3.84 -8.98 8.97
C HIS A 80 3.45 -10.13 8.01
N LYS A 81 3.45 -9.85 6.70
CA LYS A 81 3.04 -10.78 5.61
C LYS A 81 1.56 -11.21 5.63
N ARG A 82 0.72 -10.55 6.41
CA ARG A 82 -0.73 -10.81 6.45
C ARG A 82 -1.46 -9.66 5.78
N ARG A 83 -2.32 -9.98 4.81
CA ARG A 83 -3.20 -9.01 4.18
C ARG A 83 -4.47 -8.87 5.00
N GLU A 84 -4.86 -7.64 5.31
CA GLU A 84 -6.06 -7.35 6.07
C GLU A 84 -6.72 -6.05 5.61
N ILE A 85 -8.03 -5.96 5.81
CA ILE A 85 -8.76 -4.71 5.72
C ILE A 85 -8.85 -4.14 7.12
N CYS A 86 -8.66 -2.83 7.27
CA CYS A 86 -8.77 -2.16 8.56
C CYS A 86 -9.63 -0.91 8.42
N PHE A 87 -10.60 -0.77 9.32
CA PHE A 87 -11.14 0.55 9.62
C PHE A 87 -10.19 1.25 10.58
N TYR A 88 -9.75 2.44 10.20
CA TYR A 88 -8.97 3.32 11.06
C TYR A 88 -9.77 4.57 11.41
N ARG A 89 -9.57 5.05 12.64
CA ARG A 89 -9.90 6.41 13.05
C ARG A 89 -8.67 7.04 13.68
N TRP A 90 -8.37 8.26 13.30
CA TRP A 90 -7.34 9.11 13.89
C TRP A 90 -7.96 10.36 14.49
N LYS A 91 -7.31 10.84 15.55
CA LYS A 91 -7.60 12.12 16.16
C LYS A 91 -6.33 12.96 16.15
N LYS A 92 -6.46 14.26 15.83
CA LYS A 92 -5.33 15.19 15.86
C LYS A 92 -4.99 15.53 17.31
N ARG A 93 -3.73 15.33 17.71
CA ARG A 93 -3.19 15.69 19.03
C ARG A 93 -1.84 16.35 18.80
N ASN A 94 -1.62 17.54 19.37
CA ASN A 94 -0.38 18.31 19.19
C ASN A 94 0.01 18.47 17.71
N LYS A 95 -0.97 18.80 16.86
CA LYS A 95 -0.82 18.95 15.40
C LYS A 95 -0.51 17.65 14.63
N GLU A 96 -0.37 16.52 15.30
CA GLU A 96 -0.11 15.22 14.68
C GLU A 96 -1.36 14.32 14.69
N TRP A 97 -1.51 13.51 13.66
CA TRP A 97 -2.52 12.44 13.66
C TRP A 97 -2.06 11.29 14.54
N LYS A 98 -2.84 10.97 15.57
CA LYS A 98 -2.63 9.78 16.38
C LYS A 98 -3.80 8.81 16.16
N ARG A 99 -3.47 7.53 16.02
CA ARG A 99 -4.46 6.46 15.89
C ARG A 99 -5.32 6.43 17.14
N ASP A 100 -6.62 6.58 16.95
CA ASP A 100 -7.63 6.57 18.02
C ASP A 100 -8.37 5.23 18.07
N LYS A 101 -8.75 4.68 16.91
CA LYS A 101 -9.34 3.33 16.79
C LYS A 101 -8.76 2.59 15.58
N LYS A 102 -8.67 1.27 15.71
CA LYS A 102 -8.38 0.33 14.61
C LYS A 102 -9.29 -0.88 14.79
N LEU A 103 -10.04 -1.24 13.76
CA LEU A 103 -10.80 -2.49 13.68
C LEU A 103 -10.27 -3.27 12.49
N HIS A 104 -9.88 -4.52 12.74
CA HIS A 104 -9.41 -5.43 11.70
C HIS A 104 -10.60 -6.18 11.11
N ILE A 105 -10.54 -6.43 9.81
CA ILE A 105 -11.47 -7.29 9.05
C ILE A 105 -10.56 -8.25 8.26
N ARG A 106 -10.37 -9.44 8.80
CA ARG A 106 -9.36 -10.41 8.35
C ARG A 106 -9.91 -11.41 7.35
N SER A 107 -11.23 -11.52 7.23
CA SER A 107 -11.87 -12.46 6.31
C SER A 107 -13.21 -11.95 5.80
N LYS A 108 -13.66 -12.56 4.69
CA LYS A 108 -15.02 -12.34 4.15
C LYS A 108 -16.11 -12.81 5.12
N GLN A 109 -15.85 -13.89 5.86
CA GLN A 109 -16.75 -14.41 6.90
C GLN A 109 -16.97 -13.36 8.01
N GLU A 110 -15.87 -12.83 8.57
CA GLU A 110 -15.91 -11.79 9.61
C GLU A 110 -16.66 -10.54 9.13
N TRP A 111 -16.41 -10.12 7.89
CA TRP A 111 -17.16 -9.02 7.28
C TRP A 111 -18.65 -9.30 7.15
N ASN A 112 -19.03 -10.51 6.69
CA ASN A 112 -20.43 -10.88 6.56
C ASN A 112 -21.14 -10.89 7.90
N SER A 113 -20.54 -11.49 8.93
CA SER A 113 -21.10 -11.48 10.29
C SER A 113 -21.25 -10.05 10.84
N LEU A 114 -20.26 -9.17 10.60
CA LEU A 114 -20.35 -7.77 11.01
C LEU A 114 -21.51 -7.05 10.31
N LYS A 115 -21.64 -7.20 8.99
CA LYS A 115 -22.76 -6.61 8.24
C LYS A 115 -24.11 -7.14 8.73
N GLU A 116 -24.26 -8.45 8.80
CA GLU A 116 -25.50 -9.10 9.25
C GLU A 116 -25.91 -8.64 10.65
N ALA A 117 -24.95 -8.43 11.55
CA ALA A 117 -25.23 -7.90 12.87
C ALA A 117 -25.60 -6.42 12.86
N VAL A 118 -25.09 -5.61 11.91
CA VAL A 118 -25.40 -4.18 11.79
C VAL A 118 -26.77 -3.94 11.18
N GLU A 119 -27.16 -4.74 10.18
CA GLU A 119 -28.40 -4.53 9.38
C GLU A 119 -29.67 -4.28 10.22
N PRO A 120 -29.99 -5.06 11.28
CA PRO A 120 -31.19 -4.82 12.07
C PRO A 120 -31.22 -3.45 12.74
N PHE A 121 -30.07 -2.94 13.18
CA PHE A 121 -29.95 -1.63 13.83
C PHE A 121 -30.07 -0.46 12.86
N LEU A 122 -29.85 -0.68 11.55
CA LEU A 122 -29.97 0.39 10.56
C LEU A 122 -31.38 0.95 10.50
N ASN A 123 -32.40 0.11 10.75
CA ASN A 123 -33.80 0.55 10.77
C ASN A 123 -34.14 1.41 12.00
N GLU A 124 -33.27 1.43 13.01
CA GLU A 124 -33.42 2.26 14.21
C GLU A 124 -32.64 3.58 14.11
N LEU A 125 -31.81 3.74 13.07
CA LEU A 125 -31.14 5.01 12.77
C LEU A 125 -32.16 5.95 12.10
N GLY A 126 -32.73 6.85 12.90
CA GLY A 126 -33.66 7.90 12.46
C GLY A 126 -33.05 8.93 11.52
#